data_AF-A0A8B8IY91-F1
#
_entry.id   AF-A0A8B8IY91-F1
#
_cell.length_a   1.000
_cell.length_b   1.000
_cell.length_c   1.000
_cell.angle_alpha   90.00
_cell.angle_beta   90.00
_cell.angle_gamma   90.00
#
_symmetry.space_group_name_H-M   'P 1'
#
loop_
_entity.id
_entity.type
_entity.pdbx_description
1 polymer ?
#
loop_
_entity_poly.entity_id
_entity_poly.type
_entity_poly.pdbx_seq_one_letter_code
_entity_poly.pdbx_strand_id
1 'polypeptide(L)'
;MGMSRCYSLMKCLLIIFNILFLIVGVGVCAFAGWALWDGRASETSAGRAGLCALAVWAAVLTLGAVAALAGAVRGSASLLAGAFALLALSAVAEGAAAWWGAAHAPQLKQALRDRLRYTLLHDYGVLPARTQMLDAIQHGLQCCGAESALDWQQAGWARVPGALDLSVRAPPAT
;
A
#
# COMPACT_ATOMS: atom_id res chain seq x y z
N MET A 1 41.88 -20.25 -5.37
CA MET A 1 40.72 -20.66 -4.53
C MET A 1 39.76 -19.51 -4.15
N GLY A 2 40.06 -18.22 -4.39
CA GLY A 2 39.15 -17.11 -4.05
C GLY A 2 37.95 -16.90 -5.00
N MET A 3 38.12 -17.17 -6.29
CA MET A 3 37.09 -16.92 -7.32
C MET A 3 35.82 -17.80 -7.16
N SER A 4 35.95 -19.02 -6.63
CA SER A 4 34.83 -19.94 -6.43
C SER A 4 33.92 -19.53 -5.25
N ARG A 5 34.49 -18.96 -4.18
CA ARG A 5 33.71 -18.52 -3.01
C ARG A 5 32.89 -17.26 -3.29
N CYS A 6 33.46 -16.31 -4.03
CA CYS A 6 32.77 -15.07 -4.41
C CYS A 6 31.56 -15.35 -5.31
N TYR A 7 31.73 -16.27 -6.27
CA TYR A 7 30.64 -16.73 -7.13
C TYR A 7 29.52 -17.43 -6.33
N SER A 8 29.88 -18.29 -5.39
CA SER A 8 28.91 -18.99 -4.54
C SER A 8 28.12 -18.03 -3.63
N LEU A 9 28.79 -17.01 -3.07
CA LEU A 9 28.14 -15.97 -2.26
C LEU A 9 27.15 -15.14 -3.12
N MET A 10 27.58 -14.66 -4.28
CA MET A 10 26.73 -13.91 -5.22
C MET A 10 25.51 -14.72 -5.63
N LYS A 11 25.69 -16.00 -5.97
CA LYS A 11 24.60 -16.89 -6.32
C LYS A 11 23.63 -17.10 -5.15
N CYS A 12 24.15 -17.29 -3.94
CA CYS A 12 23.34 -17.45 -2.73
C CYS A 12 22.51 -16.19 -2.44
N LEU A 13 23.12 -15.01 -2.47
CA LEU A 13 22.43 -13.73 -2.29
C LEU A 13 21.33 -13.53 -3.34
N LEU A 14 21.64 -13.79 -4.62
CA LEU A 14 20.67 -13.66 -5.70
C LEU A 14 19.45 -14.57 -5.48
N ILE A 15 19.68 -15.81 -5.06
CA ILE A 15 18.58 -16.76 -4.75
C ILE A 15 17.77 -16.25 -3.55
N ILE A 16 18.41 -15.86 -2.45
CA ILE A 16 17.72 -15.39 -1.24
C ILE A 16 16.86 -14.15 -1.54
N PHE A 17 17.42 -13.13 -2.20
CA PHE A 17 16.68 -11.92 -2.55
C PHE A 17 15.50 -12.21 -3.48
N ASN A 18 15.66 -13.10 -4.46
CA ASN A 18 14.55 -13.47 -5.34
C ASN A 18 13.47 -14.31 -4.63
N ILE A 19 13.82 -15.12 -3.63
CA ILE A 19 12.82 -15.78 -2.78
C ILE A 19 12.02 -14.75 -1.98
N LEU A 20 12.68 -13.73 -1.41
CA LEU A 20 11.99 -12.65 -0.70
C LEU A 20 11.03 -11.89 -1.63
N PHE A 21 11.49 -11.51 -2.83
CA PHE A 21 10.62 -10.86 -3.82
C PHE A 21 9.47 -11.75 -4.28
N LEU A 22 9.67 -13.06 -4.38
CA LEU A 22 8.60 -13.99 -4.69
C LEU A 22 7.54 -14.02 -3.58
N ILE A 23 7.95 -14.12 -2.31
CA ILE A 23 7.02 -14.12 -1.17
C ILE A 23 6.23 -12.81 -1.13
N VAL A 24 6.91 -11.68 -1.25
CA VAL A 24 6.27 -10.35 -1.28
C VAL A 24 5.30 -10.24 -2.45
N GLY A 25 5.74 -10.58 -3.65
CA GLY A 25 4.91 -10.47 -4.85
C GLY A 25 3.66 -11.37 -4.77
N VAL A 26 3.79 -12.62 -4.32
CA VAL A 26 2.65 -13.53 -4.16
C VAL A 26 1.69 -13.01 -3.09
N GLY A 27 2.22 -12.53 -1.96
CA GLY A 27 1.40 -11.94 -0.89
C GLY A 27 0.60 -10.73 -1.37
N VAL A 28 1.23 -9.82 -2.12
CA VAL A 28 0.56 -8.63 -2.67
C VAL A 28 -0.45 -9.01 -3.76
N CYS A 29 -0.13 -9.96 -4.64
CA CYS A 29 -1.09 -10.49 -5.61
C CYS A 29 -2.33 -11.08 -4.94
N ALA A 30 -2.15 -11.89 -3.90
CA ALA A 30 -3.24 -12.49 -3.15
C ALA A 30 -4.09 -11.40 -2.46
N PHE A 31 -3.45 -10.42 -1.82
CA PHE A 31 -4.14 -9.30 -1.19
C PHE A 31 -4.93 -8.47 -2.20
N ALA A 32 -4.31 -8.09 -3.33
CA ALA A 32 -4.96 -7.29 -4.36
C ALA A 32 -6.14 -8.05 -4.99
N GLY A 33 -5.97 -9.34 -5.27
CA GLY A 33 -7.05 -10.20 -5.77
C GLY A 33 -8.21 -10.32 -4.78
N TRP A 34 -7.93 -10.55 -3.50
CA TRP A 34 -8.93 -10.58 -2.45
C TRP A 34 -9.67 -9.24 -2.30
N ALA A 35 -8.93 -8.12 -2.31
CA ALA A 35 -9.50 -6.78 -2.18
C ALA A 35 -10.34 -6.36 -3.40
N LEU A 36 -10.00 -6.83 -4.60
CA LEU A 36 -10.82 -6.67 -5.80
C LEU A 36 -12.08 -7.54 -5.75
N TRP A 37 -12.02 -8.73 -5.16
CA TRP A 37 -13.15 -9.63 -4.99
C TRP A 37 -14.16 -9.13 -3.94
N ASP A 38 -13.69 -8.61 -2.80
CA ASP A 38 -14.56 -8.14 -1.72
C ASP A 38 -15.42 -6.92 -2.13
N GLY A 39 -15.11 -6.26 -3.24
CA GLY A 39 -15.88 -5.14 -3.80
C GLY A 39 -15.67 -3.82 -3.05
N ARG A 40 -15.63 -3.85 -1.72
CA ARG A 40 -15.55 -2.71 -0.79
C ARG A 40 -14.32 -1.79 -1.00
N ALA A 41 -13.20 -2.36 -1.43
CA ALA A 41 -11.98 -1.61 -1.73
C ALA A 41 -11.95 -1.05 -3.17
N SER A 42 -12.81 -1.57 -4.05
CA SER A 42 -12.92 -1.21 -5.46
C SER A 42 -14.10 -0.28 -5.80
N GLU A 43 -14.88 0.11 -4.79
CA GLU A 43 -16.07 0.99 -4.92
C GLU A 43 -15.79 2.28 -5.67
N THR A 44 -14.58 2.83 -5.53
CA THR A 44 -14.15 4.00 -6.29
C THR A 44 -13.33 3.59 -7.50
N SER A 45 -13.56 4.24 -8.65
CA SER A 45 -12.77 4.05 -9.87
C SER A 45 -11.27 4.22 -9.62
N ALA A 46 -10.89 5.19 -8.78
CA ALA A 46 -9.52 5.41 -8.34
C ALA A 46 -8.96 4.26 -7.49
N GLY A 47 -9.74 3.76 -6.52
CA GLY A 47 -9.34 2.62 -5.67
C GLY A 47 -9.15 1.34 -6.47
N ARG A 48 -10.07 1.04 -7.39
CA ARG A 48 -9.95 -0.09 -8.31
C ARG A 48 -8.73 0.05 -9.23
N ALA A 49 -8.51 1.23 -9.81
CA ALA A 49 -7.32 1.47 -10.64
C ALA A 49 -6.01 1.27 -9.85
N GLY A 50 -5.96 1.75 -8.60
CA GLY A 50 -4.83 1.54 -7.70
C GLY A 50 -4.59 0.06 -7.39
N LEU A 51 -5.65 -0.69 -7.06
CA LEU A 51 -5.58 -2.14 -6.81
C LEU A 51 -5.13 -2.93 -8.04
N CYS A 52 -5.63 -2.59 -9.23
CA CYS A 52 -5.19 -3.20 -10.48
C CYS A 52 -3.72 -2.90 -10.77
N ALA A 53 -3.28 -1.65 -10.58
CA ALA A 53 -1.87 -1.27 -10.76
C ALA A 53 -0.97 -2.03 -9.78
N LEU A 54 -1.38 -2.16 -8.51
CA LEU A 54 -0.68 -2.94 -7.49
C LEU A 54 -0.60 -4.43 -7.87
N ALA A 55 -1.69 -5.01 -8.37
CA ALA A 55 -1.73 -6.40 -8.82
C ALA A 55 -0.80 -6.64 -10.02
N VAL A 56 -0.78 -5.73 -11.00
CA VAL A 56 0.11 -5.82 -12.17
C VAL A 56 1.57 -5.71 -11.74
N TRP A 57 1.90 -4.73 -10.90
CA TRP A 57 3.25 -4.57 -10.36
C TRP A 57 3.70 -5.83 -9.61
N ALA A 58 2.86 -6.38 -8.73
CA ALA A 58 3.16 -7.59 -7.98
C ALA A 58 3.31 -8.81 -8.91
N ALA A 59 2.49 -8.92 -9.97
CA ALA A 59 2.61 -9.97 -10.97
C ALA A 59 3.96 -9.89 -11.71
N VAL A 60 4.37 -8.70 -12.14
CA VAL A 60 5.70 -8.50 -12.78
C VAL A 60 6.83 -8.88 -11.82
N LEU A 61 6.73 -8.48 -10.54
CA LEU A 61 7.71 -8.83 -9.52
C LEU A 61 7.81 -10.36 -9.31
N THR A 62 6.67 -11.05 -9.19
CA THR A 62 6.65 -12.52 -9.05
C THR A 62 7.22 -13.24 -10.27
N LEU A 63 6.85 -12.81 -11.49
CA LEU A 63 7.35 -13.40 -12.72
C LEU A 63 8.86 -13.20 -12.86
N GLY A 64 9.36 -12.00 -12.54
CA GLY A 64 10.80 -11.71 -12.50
C GLY A 64 11.53 -12.60 -11.49
N ALA A 65 11.00 -12.75 -10.28
CA ALA A 65 11.58 -13.60 -9.24
C ALA A 65 11.60 -15.09 -9.63
N VAL A 66 10.52 -15.62 -10.18
CA VAL A 66 10.46 -17.01 -10.68
C VAL A 66 11.45 -17.22 -11.83
N ALA A 67 11.53 -16.28 -12.77
CA ALA A 67 12.48 -16.35 -13.87
C ALA A 67 13.94 -16.32 -13.39
N ALA A 68 14.25 -15.49 -12.39
CA ALA A 68 15.58 -15.43 -11.78
C ALA A 68 15.96 -16.73 -11.09
N LEU A 69 15.04 -17.32 -10.31
CA LEU A 69 15.24 -18.61 -9.64
C LEU A 69 15.43 -19.74 -10.65
N ALA A 70 14.58 -19.80 -11.68
CA ALA A 70 14.70 -20.78 -12.75
C ALA A 70 16.02 -20.62 -13.53
N GLY A 71 16.43 -19.38 -13.82
CA GLY A 71 17.71 -19.08 -14.46
C GLY A 71 18.91 -19.50 -13.60
N ALA A 72 18.86 -19.25 -12.29
CA ALA A 72 19.92 -19.62 -11.35
C ALA A 72 20.07 -21.15 -11.20
N VAL A 73 18.97 -21.90 -11.23
CA VAL A 73 18.96 -23.38 -11.18
C VAL A 73 19.42 -23.97 -12.50
N ARG A 74 18.91 -23.46 -13.64
CA ARG A 74 19.24 -23.98 -14.98
C ARG A 74 20.60 -23.51 -15.51
N GLY A 75 21.26 -22.56 -14.83
CA GLY A 75 22.50 -21.94 -15.32
C GLY A 75 22.31 -21.16 -16.62
N SER A 76 21.08 -20.74 -16.94
CA SER A 76 20.75 -20.06 -18.19
C SER A 76 20.96 -18.56 -18.04
N ALA A 77 21.98 -18.04 -18.74
CA ALA A 77 22.30 -16.61 -18.75
C ALA A 77 21.18 -15.75 -19.35
N SER A 78 20.45 -16.25 -20.35
CA SER A 78 19.36 -15.51 -21.00
C SER A 78 18.15 -15.33 -20.08
N LEU A 79 17.76 -16.38 -19.35
CA LEU A 79 16.69 -16.29 -18.35
C LEU A 79 17.07 -15.32 -17.22
N LEU A 80 18.32 -15.37 -16.77
CA LEU A 80 18.81 -14.48 -15.73
C LEU A 80 18.84 -13.01 -16.19
N ALA A 81 19.26 -12.76 -17.44
CA ALA A 81 19.27 -11.42 -18.04
C ALA A 81 17.84 -10.86 -18.20
N GLY A 82 16.90 -11.68 -18.67
CA GLY A 82 15.49 -11.29 -18.79
C GLY A 82 14.85 -10.99 -17.43
N ALA A 83 15.13 -11.83 -16.42
CA ALA A 83 14.66 -11.60 -15.06
C ALA A 83 15.24 -10.31 -14.46
N PHE A 84 16.54 -10.07 -14.65
CA PHE A 84 17.19 -8.84 -14.21
C PHE A 84 16.58 -7.62 -14.89
N ALA A 85 16.30 -7.67 -16.19
CA ALA A 85 15.67 -6.57 -16.91
C ALA A 85 14.27 -6.24 -16.37
N LEU A 86 13.45 -7.25 -16.09
CA LEU A 86 12.10 -7.06 -15.52
C LEU A 86 12.15 -6.45 -14.12
N LEU A 87 13.03 -6.95 -13.25
CA LEU A 87 13.19 -6.44 -11.88
C LEU A 87 13.78 -5.02 -11.89
N ALA A 88 14.76 -4.75 -12.74
CA ALA A 88 15.35 -3.43 -12.91
C ALA A 88 14.32 -2.41 -13.41
N LEU A 89 13.50 -2.78 -14.39
CA LEU A 89 12.41 -1.92 -14.88
C LEU A 89 11.40 -1.60 -13.77
N SER A 90 11.07 -2.60 -12.95
CA SER A 90 10.17 -2.42 -11.81
C SER A 90 10.76 -1.46 -10.77
N ALA A 91 12.05 -1.60 -10.45
CA ALA A 91 12.76 -0.70 -9.54
C ALA A 91 12.84 0.74 -10.07
N VAL A 92 13.05 0.92 -11.39
CA VAL A 92 13.02 2.26 -12.01
C VAL A 92 11.61 2.86 -11.93
N ALA A 93 10.57 2.07 -12.17
CA ALA A 93 9.19 2.53 -12.06
C ALA A 93 8.82 2.95 -10.62
N GLU A 94 9.26 2.17 -9.62
CA GLU A 94 9.10 2.52 -8.20
C GLU A 94 9.85 3.79 -7.83
N GLY A 95 11.09 3.94 -8.29
CA GLY A 95 11.88 5.16 -8.07
C GLY A 95 11.23 6.40 -8.69
N ALA A 96 10.69 6.27 -9.90
CA ALA A 96 9.96 7.35 -10.57
C ALA A 96 8.66 7.71 -9.83
N ALA A 97 7.91 6.72 -9.38
CA ALA A 97 6.70 6.93 -8.59
C ALA A 97 7.00 7.59 -7.23
N ALA A 98 8.07 7.14 -6.55
CA ALA A 98 8.51 7.72 -5.28
C ALA A 98 8.97 9.17 -5.45
N TRP A 99 9.75 9.46 -6.49
CA TRP A 99 10.16 10.82 -6.84
C TRP A 99 8.95 11.72 -7.13
N TRP A 100 8.03 11.26 -7.96
CA TRP A 100 6.82 12.00 -8.30
C TRP A 100 5.96 12.28 -7.06
N GLY A 101 5.80 11.29 -6.18
CA GLY A 101 5.08 11.42 -4.92
C GLY A 101 5.75 12.39 -3.95
N ALA A 102 7.08 12.42 -3.90
CA ALA A 102 7.83 13.40 -3.10
C ALA A 102 7.67 14.83 -3.66
N ALA A 103 7.74 14.99 -4.99
CA ALA A 103 7.55 16.28 -5.65
C ALA A 103 6.13 16.84 -5.48
N HIS A 104 5.12 15.96 -5.40
CA HIS A 104 3.70 16.32 -5.26
C HIS A 104 3.15 16.03 -3.85
N ALA A 105 4.04 15.98 -2.85
CA ALA A 105 3.69 15.72 -1.46
C ALA A 105 2.56 16.62 -0.90
N PRO A 106 2.50 17.95 -1.16
CA PRO A 106 1.41 18.76 -0.62
C PRO A 106 0.05 18.37 -1.22
N GLN A 107 -0.04 18.13 -2.53
CA GLN A 107 -1.28 17.71 -3.18
C GLN A 107 -1.72 16.32 -2.71
N LEU A 108 -0.77 15.39 -2.55
CA LEU A 108 -1.05 14.06 -2.04
C LEU A 108 -1.57 14.09 -0.60
N LYS A 109 -0.95 14.89 0.27
CA LYS A 109 -1.41 15.08 1.65
C LYS A 109 -2.83 15.64 1.69
N GLN A 110 -3.15 16.61 0.84
CA GLN A 110 -4.49 17.18 0.77
C GLN A 110 -5.52 16.16 0.28
N ALA A 111 -5.22 15.43 -0.80
CA ALA A 111 -6.10 14.37 -1.30
C ALA A 111 -6.34 13.28 -0.25
N LEU A 112 -5.32 12.89 0.52
CA LEU A 112 -5.45 11.93 1.62
C LEU A 112 -6.34 12.48 2.75
N ARG A 113 -6.17 13.75 3.14
CA ARG A 113 -7.03 14.40 4.14
C ARG A 113 -8.48 14.46 3.69
N ASP A 114 -8.73 14.83 2.44
CA ASP A 114 -10.09 14.90 1.89
C ASP A 114 -10.76 13.52 1.89
N ARG A 115 -10.01 12.46 1.56
CA ARG A 115 -10.51 11.07 1.63
C ARG A 115 -10.78 10.62 3.06
N LEU A 116 -9.88 10.95 4.00
CA LEU A 116 -10.07 10.63 5.40
C LEU A 116 -11.31 11.34 5.97
N ARG A 117 -11.46 12.64 5.67
CA ARG A 117 -12.63 13.44 6.05
C ARG A 117 -13.91 12.86 5.47
N TYR A 118 -13.94 12.49 4.19
CA TYR A 118 -15.11 11.86 3.58
C TYR A 118 -15.50 10.56 4.31
N THR A 119 -14.52 9.69 4.56
CA THR A 119 -14.72 8.40 5.24
C THR A 119 -15.22 8.60 6.66
N LEU A 120 -14.65 9.55 7.40
CA LEU A 120 -15.08 9.89 8.76
C LEU A 120 -16.54 10.38 8.78
N LEU A 121 -16.90 11.24 7.83
CA LEU A 121 -18.22 11.87 7.83
C LEU A 121 -19.34 10.94 7.36
N HIS A 122 -19.07 10.06 6.39
CA HIS A 122 -20.10 9.26 5.70
C HIS A 122 -20.05 7.77 6.01
N ASP A 123 -18.86 7.18 6.18
CA ASP A 123 -18.69 5.72 6.25
C ASP A 123 -18.49 5.22 7.68
N TYR A 124 -18.08 6.10 8.61
CA TYR A 124 -17.83 5.74 10.01
C TYR A 124 -19.13 5.35 10.72
N GLY A 125 -19.14 4.16 11.33
CA GLY A 125 -20.32 3.56 11.95
C GLY A 125 -21.30 2.88 10.98
N VAL A 126 -21.13 3.06 9.67
CA VAL A 126 -21.93 2.40 8.63
C VAL A 126 -21.19 1.18 8.08
N LEU A 127 -19.92 1.37 7.68
CA LEU A 127 -19.06 0.29 7.22
C LEU A 127 -18.11 -0.13 8.36
N PRO A 128 -18.24 -1.36 8.89
CA PRO A 128 -17.39 -1.81 10.00
C PRO A 128 -15.91 -1.84 9.61
N ALA A 129 -15.58 -2.20 8.37
CA ALA A 129 -14.21 -2.20 7.86
C ALA A 129 -13.59 -0.78 7.83
N ARG A 130 -14.36 0.25 7.44
CA ARG A 130 -13.90 1.65 7.42
C ARG A 130 -13.77 2.22 8.84
N THR A 131 -14.67 1.82 9.72
CA THR A 131 -14.65 2.20 11.15
C THR A 131 -13.39 1.65 11.83
N GLN A 132 -13.14 0.34 11.72
CA GLN A 132 -11.94 -0.30 12.26
C GLN A 132 -10.65 0.29 11.68
N MET A 133 -10.64 0.61 10.38
CA MET A 133 -9.49 1.27 9.75
C MET A 133 -9.26 2.66 10.34
N LEU A 134 -10.30 3.48 10.50
CA LEU A 134 -10.19 4.82 11.08
C LEU A 134 -9.70 4.76 12.52
N ASP A 135 -10.24 3.84 13.32
CA ASP A 135 -9.86 3.65 14.73
C ASP A 135 -8.39 3.20 14.83
N ALA A 136 -7.96 2.26 13.98
CA ALA A 136 -6.57 1.80 13.95
C ALA A 136 -5.59 2.91 13.55
N ILE A 137 -5.97 3.76 12.59
CA ILE A 137 -5.17 4.92 12.18
C ILE A 137 -5.06 5.91 13.35
N GLN A 138 -6.18 6.27 13.97
CA GLN A 138 -6.20 7.26 15.05
C GLN A 138 -5.47 6.75 16.29
N HIS A 139 -5.66 5.49 16.67
CA HIS A 139 -4.95 4.89 17.80
C HIS A 139 -3.46 4.70 17.51
N GLY A 140 -3.10 4.29 16.28
CA GLY A 140 -1.70 4.09 15.90
C GLY A 140 -0.91 5.39 15.77
N LEU A 141 -1.53 6.44 15.25
CA LEU A 141 -0.90 7.76 15.06
C LEU A 141 -1.15 8.74 16.23
N GLN A 142 -1.92 8.32 17.23
CA GLN A 142 -2.31 9.15 18.38
C GLN A 142 -2.94 10.49 17.93
N CYS A 143 -3.83 10.43 16.94
CA CYS A 143 -4.53 11.58 16.38
C CYS A 143 -6.04 11.40 16.44
N CYS A 144 -6.80 12.49 16.24
CA CYS A 144 -8.27 12.46 16.29
C CYS A 144 -8.88 13.41 15.26
N GLY A 145 -9.79 12.88 14.44
CA GLY A 145 -10.39 13.62 13.32
C GLY A 145 -9.54 13.63 12.06
N ALA A 146 -9.99 14.34 11.02
CA ALA A 146 -9.25 14.47 9.77
C ALA A 146 -8.28 15.67 9.82
N GLU A 147 -8.75 16.79 10.37
CA GLU A 147 -7.95 17.97 10.72
C GLU A 147 -8.03 18.29 12.21
N SER A 148 -9.19 18.07 12.82
CA SER A 148 -9.39 18.35 14.25
C SER A 148 -10.42 17.42 14.88
N ALA A 149 -10.38 17.29 16.20
CA ALA A 149 -11.39 16.54 16.95
C ALA A 149 -12.82 17.09 16.76
N LEU A 150 -12.97 18.35 16.31
CA LEU A 150 -14.28 18.95 16.02
C LEU A 150 -14.94 18.35 14.76
N ASP A 151 -14.17 17.67 13.89
CA ASP A 151 -14.72 17.01 12.69
C ASP A 151 -15.79 15.96 13.04
N TRP A 152 -15.70 15.38 14.25
CA TRP A 152 -16.68 14.42 14.75
C TRP A 152 -18.07 15.01 14.99
N GLN A 153 -18.18 16.31 15.24
CA GLN A 153 -19.49 16.98 15.37
C GLN A 153 -20.29 16.95 14.06
N GLN A 154 -19.59 16.86 12.93
CA GLN A 154 -20.19 16.83 11.60
C GLN A 154 -20.41 15.41 11.09
N ALA A 155 -19.84 14.40 11.77
CA ALA A 155 -19.94 13.01 11.36
C ALA A 155 -21.38 12.51 11.44
N GLY A 156 -21.81 11.70 10.46
CA GLY A 156 -23.13 11.07 10.48
C GLY A 156 -23.39 10.25 11.76
N TRP A 157 -22.32 9.69 12.33
CA TRP A 157 -22.32 8.97 13.62
C TRP A 157 -22.85 9.81 14.79
N ALA A 158 -22.57 11.12 14.84
CA ALA A 158 -22.99 11.98 15.95
C ALA A 158 -24.53 12.16 16.04
N ARG A 159 -25.27 11.76 15.00
CA ARG A 159 -26.74 11.85 14.95
C ARG A 159 -27.43 10.52 15.34
N VAL A 160 -26.66 9.48 15.66
CA VAL A 160 -27.21 8.17 16.06
C VAL A 160 -27.69 8.22 17.52
N PRO A 161 -28.90 7.71 17.84
CA PRO A 161 -29.41 7.71 19.21
C PRO A 161 -28.46 6.95 20.16
N GLY A 162 -27.94 7.63 21.19
CA GLY A 162 -26.95 7.07 22.13
C GLY A 162 -25.48 7.47 21.86
N ALA A 163 -25.20 8.24 20.81
CA ALA A 163 -23.89 8.84 20.60
C ALA A 163 -23.61 9.98 21.61
N LEU A 164 -22.34 10.14 22.01
CA LEU A 164 -21.88 11.18 22.94
C LEU A 164 -22.19 12.58 22.37
N ASP A 165 -22.79 13.47 23.18
CA ASP A 165 -22.98 14.88 22.81
C ASP A 165 -21.63 15.59 22.79
N LEU A 166 -21.06 15.78 21.61
CA LEU A 166 -19.74 16.39 21.39
C LEU A 166 -19.77 17.93 21.35
N SER A 167 -20.82 18.58 21.88
CA SER A 167 -21.04 20.04 21.81
C SER A 167 -20.05 20.93 22.60
N VAL A 168 -18.87 20.44 23.00
CA VAL A 168 -17.87 21.24 23.69
C VAL A 168 -17.30 22.34 22.77
N ARG A 169 -17.66 23.60 23.04
CA ARG A 169 -17.03 24.80 22.46
C ARG A 169 -15.58 24.90 22.94
N ALA A 170 -14.64 25.10 22.03
CA ALA A 170 -13.30 25.54 22.39
C ALA A 170 -13.38 26.93 23.06
N PRO A 171 -12.67 27.18 24.18
CA PRO A 171 -12.54 28.53 24.71
C PRO A 171 -11.80 29.42 23.70
N PRO A 172 -12.14 30.72 23.62
CA PRO A 172 -11.50 31.64 22.68
C PRO A 172 -10.00 31.72 22.97
N ALA A 173 -9.17 31.61 21.91
CA ALA A 173 -7.74 31.87 21.99
C ALA A 173 -7.53 33.34 22.38
N THR A 174 -6.97 33.57 23.56
CA THR A 174 -6.42 34.86 23.99
C THR A 174 -5.03 35.06 23.42
#